data_AF-A0A193SGP0-F1
#
_entry.id   AF-A0A193SGP0-F1
#
_cell.length_a   1.000
_cell.length_b   1.000
_cell.length_c   1.000
_cell.angle_alpha   90.00
_cell.angle_beta   90.00
_cell.angle_gamma   90.00
#
_symmetry.space_group_name_H-M   'P 1'
#
loop_
_entity.id
_entity.type
_entity.pdbx_description
1 polymer ?
#
loop_
_entity_poly.entity_id
_entity_poly.type
_entity_poly.pdbx_seq_one_letter_code
_entity_poly.pdbx_strand_id
1 'polypeptide(L)' 'MNQNSNCPPVARLIGVTENSGEGCACSLVFELESASGQRLTLTYGNVMEALRFAQQQSVMAPLSEHWWARVEKYDGCTF' A
#
# COMPACT_ATOMS: atom_id res chain seq x y z
N MET A 1 -8.16 -16.35 30.26
CA MET A 1 -8.81 -16.49 28.94
C MET A 1 -8.33 -15.30 28.10
N ASN A 2 -7.25 -15.45 27.34
CA ASN A 2 -6.77 -14.40 26.44
C ASN A 2 -7.20 -14.76 25.02
N GLN A 3 -8.25 -14.09 24.54
CA GLN A 3 -8.58 -14.08 23.12
C GLN A 3 -7.50 -13.21 22.45
N ASN A 4 -6.43 -13.84 21.97
CA ASN A 4 -5.59 -13.22 20.94
C ASN A 4 -6.49 -13.10 19.70
N SER A 5 -7.12 -11.94 19.57
CA SER A 5 -7.88 -11.55 18.39
C SER A 5 -6.94 -11.59 17.19
N ASN A 6 -6.95 -12.71 16.46
CA ASN A 6 -6.39 -12.84 15.12
C ASN A 6 -7.21 -12.00 14.14
N CYS A 7 -7.30 -10.69 14.37
CA CYS A 7 -7.68 -9.77 13.30
C CYS A 7 -6.49 -9.71 12.35
N PRO A 8 -6.63 -10.16 11.09
CA PRO A 8 -5.58 -9.94 10.12
C PRO A 8 -5.30 -8.44 10.03
N PRO A 9 -4.05 -8.03 9.78
CA PRO A 9 -3.73 -6.62 9.59
C PRO A 9 -4.64 -6.04 8.50
N VAL A 10 -5.30 -4.93 8.80
CA VAL A 10 -6.25 -4.31 7.87
C VAL A 10 -5.59 -3.08 7.26
N ALA A 11 -5.52 -3.06 5.93
CA ALA A 11 -5.21 -1.86 5.17
C ALA A 11 -6.52 -1.14 4.84
N ARG A 12 -6.64 0.14 5.20
CA ARG A 12 -7.79 0.98 4.87
C ARG A 12 -7.32 2.21 4.12
N LEU A 13 -8.01 2.55 3.02
CA LEU A 13 -7.86 3.88 2.42
C LEU A 13 -8.51 4.89 3.36
N ILE A 14 -7.75 5.87 3.83
CA ILE A 14 -8.24 6.86 4.81
C ILE A 14 -8.36 8.27 4.23
N GLY A 15 -7.72 8.54 3.09
CA GLY A 15 -7.80 9.85 2.48
C GLY A 15 -7.28 9.87 1.05
N VAL A 16 -7.74 10.89 0.34
CA VAL A 16 -7.20 11.31 -0.95
C VAL A 16 -6.78 12.77 -0.77
N THR A 17 -5.49 13.04 -0.92
CA THR A 17 -4.90 14.38 -0.86
C THR A 17 -4.76 14.92 -2.26
N GLU A 18 -5.80 15.55 -2.79
CA GLU A 18 -5.75 16.14 -4.13
C GLU A 18 -4.79 17.34 -4.16
N ASN A 19 -3.63 17.15 -4.78
CA ASN A 19 -2.76 18.24 -5.15
C ASN A 19 -3.12 18.67 -6.58
N SER A 20 -3.53 19.93 -6.74
CA SER A 20 -3.89 20.49 -8.04
C SER A 20 -2.73 20.36 -9.03
N GLY A 21 -2.90 19.53 -10.06
CA GLY A 21 -1.90 19.27 -11.10
C GLY A 21 -1.16 17.92 -10.98
N GLU A 22 -1.35 17.17 -9.88
CA GLU A 22 -0.75 15.85 -9.71
C GLU A 22 -1.72 14.72 -10.10
N GLY A 23 -1.16 13.58 -10.54
CA GLY A 23 -1.94 12.40 -10.87
C GLY A 23 -2.58 11.78 -9.62
N CYS A 24 -3.83 11.28 -9.78
CA CYS A 24 -4.68 10.75 -8.69
C CYS A 24 -4.04 9.60 -7.87
N ALA A 25 -3.02 8.91 -8.37
CA ALA A 25 -2.31 7.87 -7.62
C ALA A 25 -1.43 8.44 -6.50
N CYS A 26 -0.82 9.61 -6.72
CA CYS A 26 0.15 10.24 -5.81
C CYS A 26 -0.55 10.89 -4.61
N SER A 27 -1.85 11.13 -4.75
CA SER A 27 -2.75 11.64 -3.72
C SER A 27 -3.28 10.59 -2.75
N LEU A 28 -3.11 9.28 -2.99
CA LEU A 28 -3.75 8.27 -2.14
C LEU A 28 -2.96 8.05 -0.84
N VAL A 29 -3.68 8.13 0.29
CA VAL A 29 -3.15 7.90 1.63
C VAL A 29 -3.87 6.73 2.30
N PHE A 30 -3.09 5.74 2.73
CA PHE A 30 -3.54 4.49 3.37
C PHE A 30 -3.18 4.49 4.85
N GLU A 31 -3.99 3.84 5.66
CA GLU A 31 -3.68 3.49 7.05
C GLU A 31 -3.59 1.97 7.17
N LEU A 32 -2.48 1.48 7.68
CA LEU A 32 -2.31 0.09 8.09
C LEU A 32 -2.46 0.01 9.60
N GLU A 33 -3.42 -0.80 10.06
CA GLU A 33 -3.52 -1.16 11.47
C GLU A 33 -2.99 -2.58 11.67
N SER A 34 -1.98 -2.71 12.52
CA SER A 34 -1.43 -4.00 12.94
C SER A 34 -2.34 -4.71 13.94
N ALA A 35 -2.13 -6.00 14.14
CA ALA A 35 -2.88 -6.77 15.14
C ALA A 35 -2.71 -6.27 16.59
N SER A 36 -1.63 -5.52 16.88
CA SER A 36 -1.40 -4.87 18.19
C SER A 36 -2.05 -3.49 18.31
N GLY A 37 -2.78 -3.04 17.27
CA GLY A 37 -3.43 -1.73 17.22
C GLY A 37 -2.52 -0.57 16.83
N GLN A 38 -1.24 -0.83 16.51
CA GLN A 38 -0.37 0.22 15.97
C GLN A 38 -0.82 0.60 14.56
N ARG A 39 -0.86 1.91 14.29
CA ARG A 39 -1.29 2.49 13.00
C ARG A 39 -0.11 3.11 12.28
N LEU A 40 -0.05 2.89 10.97
CA LEU A 40 0.94 3.47 10.09
C LEU A 40 0.26 4.11 8.88
N THR A 41 0.54 5.39 8.66
CA THR A 41 0.07 6.12 7.48
C THR A 41 1.08 5.96 6.35
N LEU A 42 0.62 5.57 5.17
CA LEU A 42 1.44 5.31 3.99
C LEU A 42 0.88 6.03 2.77
N THR A 43 1.77 6.54 1.91
CA THR A 43 1.38 6.97 0.57
C THR A 43 1.23 5.77 -0.36
N TYR A 44 0.58 5.96 -1.51
CA TYR A 44 0.55 4.96 -2.58
C TYR A 44 1.94 4.44 -2.95
N GLY A 45 2.91 5.35 -3.13
CA GLY A 45 4.30 4.98 -3.44
C GLY A 45 4.90 4.05 -2.40
N ASN A 46 4.70 4.35 -1.10
CA ASN A 46 5.20 3.48 -0.03
C ASN A 46 4.55 2.09 -0.05
N VAL A 47 3.25 1.99 -0.37
CA VAL A 47 2.56 0.70 -0.52
C VAL A 47 3.16 -0.09 -1.70
N MET A 48 3.40 0.57 -2.83
CA MET A 48 3.96 -0.09 -4.01
C MET A 48 5.40 -0.58 -3.78
N GLU A 49 6.24 0.22 -3.14
CA GLU A 49 7.61 -0.17 -2.74
C GLU A 49 7.58 -1.35 -1.76
N ALA A 50 6.69 -1.33 -0.76
CA ALA A 50 6.55 -2.43 0.19
C ALA A 50 6.14 -3.73 -0.49
N LEU A 51 5.22 -3.68 -1.47
CA LEU A 51 4.84 -4.86 -2.26
C LEU A 51 6.00 -5.38 -3.11
N ARG A 52 6.77 -4.50 -3.76
CA ARG A 52 7.98 -4.90 -4.51
C ARG A 52 9.00 -5.57 -3.60
N PHE A 53 9.27 -4.98 -2.44
CA PHE A 53 10.18 -5.55 -1.45
C PHE A 53 9.70 -6.91 -0.95
N ALA A 54 8.43 -7.05 -0.58
CA ALA A 54 7.86 -8.30 -0.11
C ALA A 54 7.97 -9.43 -1.14
N GLN A 55 7.76 -9.12 -2.42
CA GLN A 55 7.97 -10.07 -3.52
C GLN A 55 9.45 -10.47 -3.66
N GLN A 56 10.37 -9.51 -3.62
CA GLN A 56 11.82 -9.79 -3.69
C GLN A 56 12.31 -10.66 -2.52
N GLN A 57 11.71 -10.49 -1.33
CA GLN A 57 12.00 -11.29 -0.15
C GLN A 57 11.22 -12.63 -0.08
N SER A 58 10.45 -12.96 -1.13
CA SER A 58 9.61 -14.18 -1.17
C SER A 58 8.59 -14.28 -0.03
N VAL A 59 8.20 -13.14 0.57
CA VAL A 59 7.17 -13.06 1.63
C VAL A 59 5.76 -13.18 1.04
N MET A 60 5.60 -12.78 -0.22
CA MET A 60 4.34 -12.93 -0.97
C MET A 60 4.58 -13.68 -2.29
N ALA A 61 3.53 -14.30 -2.81
CA ALA A 61 3.57 -14.86 -4.16
C ALA A 61 3.86 -13.77 -5.20
N PRO A 62 4.65 -14.07 -6.24
CA PRO A 62 4.99 -13.09 -7.26
C PRO A 62 3.74 -12.63 -8.02
N LEU A 63 3.55 -11.32 -8.09
CA LEU A 63 2.60 -10.68 -8.98
C LEU A 63 3.18 -10.67 -10.39
N SER A 64 2.32 -10.93 -11.38
CA SER A 64 2.72 -10.96 -12.80
C SER A 64 3.21 -9.58 -13.27
N GLU A 65 4.13 -9.55 -14.24
CA GLU A 65 4.56 -8.31 -14.91
C GLU A 65 3.39 -7.47 -15.46
N HIS A 66 2.35 -8.11 -15.99
CA HIS A 66 1.14 -7.40 -16.45
C HIS A 66 0.40 -6.66 -15.34
N TRP A 67 0.51 -7.13 -14.10
CA TRP A 67 -0.07 -6.46 -12.94
C TRP A 67 0.73 -5.19 -12.63
N TRP A 68 2.06 -5.29 -12.59
CA TRP A 68 2.96 -4.15 -12.37
C TRP A 68 2.86 -3.10 -13.49
N ALA A 69 2.80 -3.53 -14.75
CA ALA A 69 2.64 -2.62 -15.89
C ALA A 69 1.30 -1.84 -15.88
N ARG A 70 0.25 -2.38 -15.26
CA ARG A 70 -0.99 -1.62 -15.04
C ARG A 70 -0.79 -0.52 -14.01
N VAL A 71 0.01 -0.77 -12.99
CA VAL A 71 0.32 0.23 -11.95
C VAL A 71 1.24 1.32 -12.49
N GLU A 72 2.28 0.97 -13.26
CA GLU A 72 3.19 1.94 -13.87
C GLU A 72 2.48 2.97 -14.78
N LYS A 73 1.33 2.59 -15.38
CA LYS A 73 0.48 3.53 -16.13
C LYS A 73 -0.19 4.60 -15.27
N TYR A 74 -0.36 4.35 -13.98
CA TYR A 74 -0.92 5.29 -13.01
C TYR A 74 0.16 6.00 -12.18
N ASP A 75 1.40 5.49 -12.23
CA ASP A 75 2.60 6.01 -11.56
C ASP A 75 3.18 7.24 -12.30
N GLY A 76 2.32 8.05 -12.92
CA GLY A 76 2.67 9.27 -13.65
C GLY A 76 3.32 10.37 -12.80
N CYS A 77 3.60 10.12 -11.52
CA CYS A 77 4.54 10.89 -10.72
C CYS A 77 5.85 10.12 -10.62
N THR A 78 6.69 10.25 -11.64
CA THR A 78 8.12 9.95 -11.50
C THR A 78 8.69 10.93 -10.47
N PHE A 79 9.31 10.39 -9.40
CA PHE A 79 10.13 11.16 -8.45
C PHE A 79 11.30 11.87 -9.15
#